data_AF-A0A6G3X1T9-F1
#
_entry.id   AF-A0A6G3X1T9-F1
#
_cell.length_a   1.000
_cell.length_b   1.000
_cell.length_c   1.000
_cell.angle_alpha   90.00
_cell.angle_beta   90.00
_cell.angle_gamma   90.00
#
_symmetry.space_group_name_H-M   'P 1'
#
loop_
_entity.id
_entity.type
_entity.pdbx_description
1 polymer ?
#
loop_
_entity_poly.entity_id
_entity_poly.type
_entity_poly.pdbx_seq_one_letter_code
_entity_poly.pdbx_strand_id
1 'polypeptide(L)'
;MLRWSASVLSVLILATGATGYLYYEHLNGNIKKEDLTLGDKQMADHKANAAGQTPLNILLIGSDARDSKANQKLGGAKETFGAKPLADVQMLLHISADRSNLSVISMPRDTMLKMPKCTAPDGEVFPASTVDVQTNQSLGRGGPGCTVATWYELTGIRIDHFMMIDFAGVVSMADAIGGVPVCVDANINSRGRDGKGSGLKLEKGTTYVKGEQALQWLR
;
A
#
# COMPACT_ATOMS: atom_id res chain seq x y z
N MET A 1 35.30 -36.86 -23.19
CA MET A 1 34.35 -35.85 -23.71
C MET A 1 33.06 -35.81 -22.90
N LEU A 2 32.20 -36.85 -22.92
CA LEU A 2 30.88 -36.83 -22.26
C LEU A 2 30.88 -36.45 -20.76
N ARG A 3 31.83 -36.99 -19.98
CA ARG A 3 31.95 -36.71 -18.52
C ARG A 3 32.25 -35.24 -18.23
N TRP A 4 33.08 -34.60 -19.05
CA TRP A 4 33.45 -33.19 -18.89
C TRP A 4 32.28 -32.28 -19.26
N SER A 5 31.59 -32.58 -20.37
CA SER A 5 30.38 -31.86 -20.77
C SER A 5 29.27 -31.97 -19.73
N ALA A 6 29.06 -33.16 -19.15
CA ALA A 6 28.09 -33.37 -18.09
C ALA A 6 28.44 -32.60 -16.80
N SER A 7 29.71 -32.62 -16.37
CA SER A 7 30.13 -31.85 -15.20
C SER A 7 29.96 -30.35 -15.38
N VAL A 8 30.33 -29.81 -16.54
CA VAL A 8 30.17 -28.38 -16.85
C VAL A 8 28.69 -27.98 -16.87
N LEU A 9 27.85 -28.81 -17.50
CA LEU A 9 26.41 -28.56 -17.54
C LEU A 9 25.78 -28.59 -16.14
N SER A 10 26.16 -29.56 -15.30
CA SER A 10 25.69 -29.65 -13.92
C SER A 10 26.11 -28.44 -13.08
N VAL A 11 27.37 -27.99 -13.21
CA VAL A 11 27.85 -26.80 -12.50
C VAL A 11 27.11 -25.55 -12.98
N LEU A 12 26.85 -25.41 -14.28
CA LEU A 12 26.05 -24.30 -14.82
C LEU A 12 24.64 -24.30 -14.24
N ILE A 13 23.94 -25.44 -14.25
CA ILE A 13 22.58 -25.55 -13.70
C ILE A 13 22.57 -25.20 -12.21
N LEU A 14 23.51 -25.74 -11.43
CA LEU A 14 23.60 -25.46 -10.00
C LEU A 14 23.94 -24.00 -9.72
N ALA A 15 24.88 -23.41 -10.47
CA ALA A 15 25.25 -22.01 -10.33
C ALA A 15 24.07 -21.10 -10.66
N THR A 16 23.38 -21.31 -11.79
CA THR A 16 22.21 -20.52 -12.17
C THR A 16 21.07 -20.68 -11.17
N GLY A 17 20.80 -21.90 -10.70
CA GLY A 17 19.79 -22.16 -9.69
C GLY A 17 20.10 -21.48 -8.35
N ALA A 18 21.35 -21.56 -7.89
CA ALA A 18 21.81 -20.92 -6.66
C ALA A 18 21.75 -19.38 -6.77
N THR A 19 22.22 -18.81 -7.88
CA THR A 19 22.12 -17.36 -8.12
C THR A 19 20.66 -16.91 -8.15
N GLY A 20 19.78 -17.65 -8.84
CA GLY A 20 18.35 -17.36 -8.87
C GLY A 20 17.71 -17.41 -7.49
N TYR A 21 18.03 -18.42 -6.69
CA TYR A 21 17.55 -18.56 -5.31
C TYR A 21 18.02 -17.41 -4.42
N LEU A 22 19.32 -17.08 -4.45
CA LEU A 22 19.88 -15.98 -3.66
C LEU A 22 19.29 -14.62 -4.07
N TYR A 23 19.05 -14.42 -5.36
CA TYR A 23 18.38 -13.22 -5.84
C TYR A 23 16.92 -13.14 -5.35
N TYR A 24 16.19 -14.26 -5.41
CA TYR A 24 14.83 -14.34 -4.86
C TYR A 24 14.78 -14.05 -3.36
N GLU A 25 15.69 -14.63 -2.57
CA GLU A 25 15.78 -14.35 -1.14
C GLU A 25 16.10 -12.89 -0.86
N HIS A 26 17.02 -12.29 -1.63
CA HIS A 26 17.34 -10.88 -1.50
C HIS A 26 16.10 -9.99 -1.73
N LEU A 27 15.31 -10.29 -2.76
CA LEU A 27 14.07 -9.57 -3.03
C LEU A 27 13.03 -9.78 -1.92
N ASN A 28 12.85 -11.02 -1.44
CA ASN A 28 11.89 -11.34 -0.39
C ASN A 28 12.29 -10.72 0.97
N GLY A 29 13.59 -10.62 1.25
CA GLY A 29 14.14 -9.97 2.44
C GLY A 29 13.96 -8.45 2.46
N ASN A 30 13.78 -7.82 1.28
CA ASN A 30 13.48 -6.39 1.18
C ASN A 30 12.00 -6.06 1.47
N ILE A 31 11.13 -7.07 1.64
CA ILE A 31 9.71 -6.88 1.94
C ILE A 31 9.48 -6.96 3.44
N LYS A 32 9.10 -5.82 4.03
CA LYS A 32 8.60 -5.80 5.42
C LYS A 32 7.23 -6.47 5.48
N LYS A 33 7.04 -7.36 6.44
CA LYS A 33 5.81 -8.12 6.66
C LYS A 33 5.29 -7.81 8.05
N GLU A 34 3.98 -7.68 8.17
CA GLU A 34 3.28 -7.54 9.45
C GLU A 34 2.04 -8.45 9.44
N ASP A 35 1.42 -8.61 10.61
CA ASP A 35 0.22 -9.42 10.75
C ASP A 35 -0.94 -8.86 9.91
N LEU A 36 -1.63 -9.75 9.20
CA LEU A 36 -2.70 -9.39 8.27
C LEU A 36 -3.81 -8.58 8.93
N THR A 37 -4.20 -8.95 10.15
CA THR A 37 -5.22 -8.26 10.90
C THR A 37 -4.85 -8.21 12.38
N LEU A 38 -5.13 -7.07 13.01
CA LEU A 38 -4.97 -6.87 14.45
C LEU A 38 -6.31 -6.93 15.20
N GLY A 39 -7.42 -7.17 14.48
CA GLY A 39 -8.77 -7.24 15.05
C GLY A 39 -9.10 -8.63 15.58
N ASP A 40 -10.06 -8.69 16.51
CA ASP A 40 -10.47 -9.95 17.15
C ASP A 40 -11.37 -10.83 16.24
N LYS A 41 -11.97 -10.25 15.19
CA LYS A 41 -12.91 -10.97 14.32
C LYS A 41 -12.16 -11.78 13.26
N GLN A 42 -12.45 -13.08 13.21
CA GLN A 42 -12.00 -13.93 12.12
C GLN A 42 -12.72 -13.55 10.82
N MET A 43 -11.96 -13.39 9.74
CA MET A 43 -12.52 -13.16 8.41
C MET A 43 -13.08 -14.47 7.85
N ALA A 44 -14.32 -14.45 7.37
CA ALA A 44 -14.90 -15.59 6.66
C ALA A 44 -14.06 -15.90 5.40
N ASP A 45 -13.93 -17.18 5.05
CA ASP A 45 -13.22 -17.58 3.83
C ASP A 45 -14.01 -17.24 2.57
N HIS A 46 -13.29 -17.06 1.46
CA HIS A 46 -13.91 -16.86 0.17
C HIS A 46 -14.70 -18.09 -0.26
N LYS A 47 -15.81 -17.87 -0.97
CA LYS A 47 -16.52 -18.93 -1.68
C LYS A 47 -15.77 -19.24 -2.98
N ALA A 48 -15.44 -20.51 -3.18
CA ALA A 48 -14.86 -20.96 -4.43
C ALA A 48 -15.89 -20.92 -5.57
N ASN A 49 -15.43 -20.62 -6.79
CA ASN A 49 -16.23 -20.77 -8.00
C ASN A 49 -16.40 -22.25 -8.37
N ALA A 50 -17.11 -22.54 -9.46
CA ALA A 50 -17.33 -23.91 -9.94
C ALA A 50 -16.03 -24.69 -10.27
N ALA A 51 -14.93 -23.97 -10.52
CA ALA A 51 -13.61 -24.56 -10.79
C ALA A 51 -12.74 -24.70 -9.52
N GLY A 52 -13.29 -24.43 -8.34
CA GLY A 52 -12.54 -24.50 -7.07
C GLY A 52 -11.60 -23.32 -6.82
N GLN A 53 -11.67 -22.26 -7.61
CA GLN A 53 -10.81 -21.08 -7.49
C GLN A 53 -11.45 -20.04 -6.57
N THR A 54 -10.63 -19.31 -5.82
CA THR A 54 -11.08 -18.21 -4.97
C THR A 54 -10.60 -16.86 -5.51
N PRO A 55 -11.38 -15.78 -5.32
CA PRO A 55 -10.90 -14.43 -5.57
C PRO A 55 -9.73 -14.07 -4.64
N LEU A 56 -9.06 -12.97 -4.98
CA LEU A 56 -8.00 -12.39 -4.17
C LEU A 56 -8.31 -10.92 -3.89
N ASN A 57 -8.28 -10.56 -2.61
CA ASN A 57 -8.52 -9.19 -2.15
C ASN A 57 -7.25 -8.61 -1.52
N ILE A 58 -6.70 -7.56 -2.14
CA ILE A 58 -5.51 -6.86 -1.65
C ILE A 58 -5.89 -5.44 -1.26
N LEU A 59 -5.67 -5.08 0.01
CA LEU A 59 -5.86 -3.71 0.47
C LEU A 59 -4.60 -2.88 0.23
N LEU A 60 -4.67 -1.87 -0.65
CA LEU A 60 -3.64 -0.87 -0.82
C LEU A 60 -3.84 0.28 0.17
N ILE A 61 -2.78 0.63 0.88
CA ILE A 61 -2.77 1.67 1.91
C ILE A 61 -1.69 2.69 1.57
N GLY A 62 -2.08 3.94 1.34
CA GLY A 62 -1.15 5.08 1.28
C GLY A 62 -1.01 5.70 2.66
N SER A 63 0.21 5.66 3.20
CA SER A 63 0.54 6.22 4.50
C SER A 63 1.09 7.64 4.36
N ASP A 64 0.63 8.54 5.22
CA ASP A 64 1.18 9.90 5.34
C ASP A 64 2.31 10.01 6.39
N ALA A 65 2.82 8.88 6.88
CA ALA A 65 3.87 8.82 7.89
C ALA A 65 5.11 9.66 7.49
N ARG A 66 5.58 10.49 8.42
CA ARG A 66 6.80 11.30 8.32
C ARG A 66 7.85 10.82 9.32
N ASP A 67 8.00 9.51 9.40
CA ASP A 67 8.87 8.78 10.31
C ASP A 67 10.29 8.57 9.76
N SER A 68 10.47 8.64 8.45
CA SER A 68 11.77 8.56 7.79
C SER A 68 12.30 9.93 7.36
N LYS A 69 13.63 10.08 7.28
CA LYS A 69 14.28 11.32 6.77
C LYS A 69 13.81 11.66 5.35
N ALA A 70 13.56 10.63 4.51
CA ALA A 70 13.07 10.82 3.16
C ALA A 70 11.63 11.37 3.17
N ASN A 71 10.73 10.78 3.96
CA ASN A 71 9.35 11.23 4.08
C ASN A 71 9.24 12.60 4.75
N GLN A 72 10.12 12.95 5.70
CA GLN A 72 10.19 14.29 6.29
C GLN A 72 10.60 15.36 5.28
N LYS A 73 11.50 15.03 4.35
CA LYS A 73 11.92 15.94 3.28
C LYS A 73 10.78 16.18 2.27
N LEU A 74 9.99 15.14 1.96
CA LEU A 74 8.90 15.17 0.98
C LEU A 74 7.56 15.68 1.56
N GLY A 75 7.29 15.40 2.83
CA GLY A 75 5.96 15.53 3.43
C GLY A 75 5.53 16.96 3.79
N GLY A 76 6.46 17.91 3.87
CA GLY A 76 6.21 19.23 4.46
C GLY A 76 5.73 19.10 5.92
N ALA A 77 5.05 20.14 6.43
CA ALA A 77 4.34 20.11 7.73
C ALA A 77 5.18 19.57 8.91
N LYS A 78 6.27 20.27 9.23
CA LYS A 78 7.27 19.85 10.25
C LYS A 78 6.65 19.60 11.63
N GLU A 79 5.54 20.25 11.93
CA GLU A 79 4.74 20.08 13.13
C GLU A 79 4.11 18.68 13.28
N THR A 80 4.01 17.90 12.20
CA THR A 80 3.46 16.53 12.20
C THR A 80 4.54 15.45 12.22
N PHE A 81 5.81 15.81 12.37
CA PHE A 81 6.89 14.83 12.42
C PHE A 81 6.75 13.94 13.67
N GLY A 82 6.75 12.63 13.45
CA GLY A 82 6.52 11.64 14.51
C GLY A 82 5.07 11.54 15.00
N ALA A 83 4.12 12.21 14.33
CA ALA A 83 2.70 11.98 14.59
C ALA A 83 2.29 10.56 14.20
N LYS A 84 1.16 10.10 14.76
CA LYS A 84 0.58 8.81 14.36
C LYS A 84 0.23 8.85 12.86
N PRO A 85 0.58 7.79 12.10
CA PRO A 85 0.34 7.77 10.67
C PRO A 85 -1.16 7.66 10.35
N LEU A 86 -1.58 8.27 9.25
CA LEU A 86 -2.94 8.18 8.71
C LEU A 86 -2.92 7.41 7.38
N ALA A 87 -3.94 6.58 7.17
CA ALA A 87 -4.22 5.93 5.90
C ALA A 87 -5.03 6.86 5.00
N ASP A 88 -4.36 7.81 4.35
CA ASP A 88 -4.98 8.82 3.46
C ASP A 88 -5.50 8.21 2.15
N VAL A 89 -4.87 7.14 1.67
CA VAL A 89 -5.35 6.36 0.53
C VAL A 89 -5.68 4.96 0.98
N GLN A 90 -6.88 4.49 0.69
CA GLN A 90 -7.31 3.14 0.99
C GLN A 90 -8.07 2.60 -0.21
N MET A 91 -7.52 1.59 -0.87
CA MET A 91 -8.12 1.00 -2.07
C MET A 91 -8.12 -0.52 -1.98
N LEU A 92 -9.29 -1.13 -2.13
CA LEU A 92 -9.41 -2.57 -2.24
C LEU A 92 -9.27 -2.98 -3.70
N LEU A 93 -8.26 -3.80 -3.99
CA LEU A 93 -8.09 -4.48 -5.27
C LEU A 93 -8.73 -5.84 -5.16
N HIS A 94 -9.83 -6.03 -5.88
CA HIS A 94 -10.49 -7.31 -6.04
C HIS A 94 -10.07 -7.96 -7.36
N ILE A 95 -9.43 -9.12 -7.27
CA ILE A 95 -9.10 -9.94 -8.41
C ILE A 95 -10.06 -11.13 -8.42
N SER A 96 -10.80 -11.25 -9.52
CA SER A 96 -11.74 -12.35 -9.77
C SER A 96 -11.09 -13.74 -9.60
N ALA A 97 -11.91 -14.74 -9.26
CA ALA A 97 -11.45 -16.10 -8.99
C ALA A 97 -10.68 -16.74 -10.16
N ASP A 98 -11.14 -16.48 -11.38
CA ASP A 98 -10.52 -16.92 -12.64
C ASP A 98 -9.39 -15.99 -13.13
N ARG A 99 -9.11 -14.91 -12.39
CA ARG A 99 -8.10 -13.89 -12.69
C ARG A 99 -8.37 -13.10 -13.99
N SER A 100 -9.57 -13.14 -14.54
CA SER A 100 -9.88 -12.46 -15.80
C SER A 100 -10.14 -10.96 -15.63
N ASN A 101 -10.55 -10.54 -14.43
CA ASN A 101 -10.94 -9.18 -14.10
C ASN A 101 -10.30 -8.70 -12.79
N LEU A 102 -9.97 -7.41 -12.77
CA LEU A 102 -9.54 -6.66 -11.58
C LEU A 102 -10.47 -5.46 -11.39
N SER A 103 -10.99 -5.28 -10.19
CA SER A 103 -11.80 -4.13 -9.78
C SER A 103 -11.16 -3.41 -8.61
N VAL A 104 -11.27 -2.08 -8.59
CA VAL A 104 -10.71 -1.25 -7.52
C VAL A 104 -11.83 -0.44 -6.87
N ILE A 105 -11.89 -0.48 -5.54
CA ILE A 105 -12.83 0.31 -4.75
C ILE A 105 -12.04 1.17 -3.76
N SER A 106 -12.21 2.48 -3.84
CA SER A 106 -11.60 3.42 -2.91
C SER A 106 -12.51 3.68 -1.72
N MET A 107 -11.95 3.64 -0.51
CA MET A 107 -12.61 4.10 0.71
C MET A 107 -12.23 5.57 0.95
N PRO A 108 -13.19 6.50 0.98
CA PRO A 108 -12.92 7.87 1.38
C PRO A 108 -12.32 7.92 2.78
N ARG A 109 -11.20 8.64 2.95
CA ARG A 109 -10.42 8.68 4.19
C ARG A 109 -11.21 9.15 5.42
N ASP A 110 -12.24 9.97 5.18
CA ASP A 110 -13.09 10.59 6.20
C ASP A 110 -14.40 9.79 6.42
N THR A 111 -14.50 8.57 5.87
CA THR A 111 -15.63 7.68 6.17
C THR A 111 -15.72 7.44 7.67
N MET A 112 -16.89 7.74 8.23
CA MET A 112 -17.16 7.65 9.66
C MET A 112 -17.65 6.25 10.03
N LEU A 113 -17.00 5.62 11.00
CA LEU A 113 -17.35 4.28 11.48
C LEU A 113 -16.95 4.09 12.94
N LYS A 114 -17.52 3.07 13.58
CA LYS A 114 -17.04 2.58 14.88
C LYS A 114 -15.82 1.69 14.68
N MET A 115 -14.65 2.17 15.09
CA MET A 115 -13.38 1.48 14.91
C MET A 115 -13.36 0.23 15.80
N PRO A 116 -12.99 -0.95 15.27
CA PRO A 116 -12.89 -2.16 16.07
C PRO A 116 -11.77 -2.06 17.11
N LYS A 117 -11.80 -2.96 18.09
CA LYS A 117 -10.65 -3.20 18.96
C LYS A 117 -9.51 -3.77 18.11
N CYS A 118 -8.30 -3.27 18.31
CA CYS A 118 -7.08 -3.79 17.69
C CYS A 118 -6.05 -4.08 18.78
N THR A 119 -5.27 -5.15 18.64
CA THR A 119 -4.17 -5.49 19.56
C THR A 119 -2.88 -5.60 18.76
N ALA A 120 -1.90 -4.75 19.06
CA ALA A 120 -0.61 -4.73 18.38
C ALA A 120 0.29 -5.90 18.83
N PRO A 121 1.32 -6.26 18.03
CA PRO A 121 2.22 -7.38 18.35
C PRO A 121 2.99 -7.23 19.67
N ASP A 122 3.19 -5.99 20.15
CA ASP A 122 3.81 -5.69 21.45
C ASP A 122 2.84 -5.79 22.64
N GLY A 123 1.57 -6.12 22.37
CA GLY A 123 0.51 -6.23 23.36
C GLY A 123 -0.25 -4.93 23.62
N GLU A 124 0.07 -3.80 22.95
CA GLU A 124 -0.71 -2.57 23.08
C GLU A 124 -2.15 -2.80 22.56
N VAL A 125 -3.14 -2.50 23.41
CA VAL A 125 -4.56 -2.65 23.08
C VAL A 125 -5.17 -1.29 22.73
N PHE A 126 -5.65 -1.17 21.50
CA PHE A 126 -6.47 -0.04 21.04
C PHE A 126 -7.95 -0.40 21.21
N PRO A 127 -8.67 0.18 22.20
CA PRO A 127 -10.05 -0.19 22.47
C PRO A 127 -10.99 0.23 21.33
N ALA A 128 -12.06 -0.54 21.12
CA ALA A 128 -13.09 -0.18 20.14
C ALA A 128 -13.61 1.24 20.40
N SER A 129 -13.85 2.02 19.33
CA SER A 129 -14.38 3.37 19.52
C SER A 129 -15.86 3.31 19.92
N THR A 130 -16.24 4.17 20.87
CA THR A 130 -17.63 4.31 21.32
C THR A 130 -18.45 5.23 20.43
N VAL A 131 -17.76 6.10 19.69
CA VAL A 131 -18.30 7.04 18.71
C VAL A 131 -17.73 6.76 17.33
N ASP A 132 -18.37 7.31 16.30
CA ASP A 132 -17.83 7.25 14.95
C ASP A 132 -16.57 8.10 14.83
N VAL A 133 -15.57 7.54 14.18
CA VAL A 133 -14.29 8.18 13.89
C VAL A 133 -13.94 7.98 12.42
N GLN A 134 -13.05 8.80 11.89
CA GLN A 134 -12.61 8.72 10.51
C GLN A 134 -11.75 7.46 10.29
N THR A 135 -12.01 6.75 9.19
CA THR A 135 -11.31 5.49 8.86
C THR A 135 -9.80 5.66 8.67
N ASN A 136 -9.31 6.83 8.24
CA ASN A 136 -7.87 7.10 8.08
C ASN A 136 -7.08 6.96 9.39
N GLN A 137 -7.72 7.16 10.54
CA GLN A 137 -7.10 7.01 11.86
C GLN A 137 -6.78 5.56 12.22
N SER A 138 -7.27 4.58 11.45
CA SER A 138 -7.02 3.15 11.68
C SER A 138 -5.54 2.80 11.64
N LEU A 139 -4.76 3.45 10.78
CA LEU A 139 -3.33 3.15 10.62
C LEU A 139 -2.52 3.50 11.89
N GLY A 140 -2.91 4.57 12.59
CA GLY A 140 -2.29 4.99 13.84
C GLY A 140 -2.60 4.10 15.05
N ARG A 141 -3.36 3.01 14.86
CA ARG A 141 -3.79 2.06 15.90
C ARG A 141 -3.07 0.72 15.75
N GLY A 142 -1.74 0.78 15.70
CA GLY A 142 -0.88 -0.41 15.60
C GLY A 142 -0.49 -0.81 14.18
N GLY A 143 -0.85 -0.01 13.16
CA GLY A 143 -0.40 -0.23 11.78
C GLY A 143 -1.48 -0.80 10.84
N PRO A 144 -1.07 -1.27 9.64
CA PRO A 144 -1.97 -1.66 8.56
C PRO A 144 -2.95 -2.79 8.93
N GLY A 145 -2.58 -3.69 9.85
CA GLY A 145 -3.47 -4.76 10.29
C GLY A 145 -4.72 -4.24 11.02
N CYS A 146 -4.67 -3.06 11.67
CA CYS A 146 -5.88 -2.44 12.22
C CYS A 146 -6.73 -1.79 11.11
N THR A 147 -6.12 -1.24 10.06
CA THR A 147 -6.84 -0.79 8.85
C THR A 147 -7.56 -1.94 8.17
N VAL A 148 -6.95 -3.12 8.07
CA VAL A 148 -7.60 -4.34 7.56
C VAL A 148 -8.79 -4.73 8.43
N ALA A 149 -8.62 -4.76 9.76
CA ALA A 149 -9.71 -5.04 10.70
C ALA A 149 -10.88 -4.06 10.53
N THR A 150 -10.59 -2.77 10.37
CA THR A 150 -11.57 -1.72 10.15
C THR A 150 -12.36 -1.90 8.85
N TRP A 151 -11.68 -2.25 7.76
CA TRP A 151 -12.35 -2.56 6.50
C TRP A 151 -13.29 -3.75 6.63
N TYR A 152 -12.85 -4.81 7.29
CA TYR A 152 -13.68 -5.98 7.51
C TYR A 152 -14.88 -5.67 8.41
N GLU A 153 -14.70 -4.87 9.47
CA GLU A 153 -15.79 -4.45 10.36
C GLU A 153 -16.89 -3.70 9.60
N LEU A 154 -16.50 -2.81 8.69
CA LEU A 154 -17.44 -2.00 7.93
C LEU A 154 -18.12 -2.77 6.79
N THR A 155 -17.38 -3.63 6.09
CA THR A 155 -17.82 -4.19 4.81
C THR A 155 -18.15 -5.68 4.85
N GLY A 156 -17.62 -6.42 5.83
CA GLY A 156 -17.63 -7.88 5.85
C GLY A 156 -16.78 -8.53 4.75
N ILE A 157 -16.03 -7.75 3.97
CA ILE A 157 -15.21 -8.27 2.88
C ILE A 157 -13.88 -8.79 3.44
N ARG A 158 -13.60 -10.07 3.22
CA ARG A 158 -12.30 -10.67 3.53
C ARG A 158 -11.19 -9.97 2.77
N ILE A 159 -10.12 -9.60 3.45
CA ILE A 159 -8.87 -9.14 2.86
C ILE A 159 -7.84 -10.25 3.02
N ASP A 160 -7.14 -10.61 1.95
CA ASP A 160 -6.14 -11.68 1.96
C ASP A 160 -4.72 -11.12 2.17
N HIS A 161 -4.46 -9.94 1.60
CA HIS A 161 -3.19 -9.24 1.74
C HIS A 161 -3.41 -7.74 1.86
N PHE A 162 -2.39 -7.05 2.37
CA PHE A 162 -2.30 -5.61 2.24
C PHE A 162 -0.94 -5.22 1.64
N MET A 163 -0.88 -4.03 1.05
CA MET A 163 0.36 -3.39 0.68
C MET A 163 0.30 -1.94 1.15
N MET A 164 1.31 -1.52 1.91
CA MET A 164 1.43 -0.17 2.39
C MET A 164 2.54 0.55 1.64
N ILE A 165 2.25 1.77 1.17
CA ILE A 165 3.18 2.62 0.42
C ILE A 165 3.21 3.99 1.09
N ASP A 166 4.41 4.50 1.34
CA ASP A 166 4.65 5.84 1.88
C ASP A 166 5.01 6.85 0.78
N PHE A 167 5.30 8.10 1.16
CA PHE A 167 5.63 9.16 0.22
C PHE A 167 6.87 8.84 -0.63
N ALA A 168 7.95 8.36 -0.02
CA ALA A 168 9.15 7.97 -0.75
C ALA A 168 8.89 6.78 -1.69
N GLY A 169 8.04 5.85 -1.29
CA GLY A 169 7.60 4.72 -2.11
C GLY A 169 6.87 5.17 -3.37
N VAL A 170 5.93 6.11 -3.26
CA VAL A 170 5.23 6.69 -4.43
C VAL A 170 6.22 7.31 -5.42
N VAL A 171 7.15 8.14 -4.92
CA VAL A 171 8.17 8.81 -5.74
C VAL A 171 9.02 7.77 -6.47
N SER A 172 9.53 6.79 -5.73
CA SER A 172 10.41 5.75 -6.28
C SER A 172 9.70 4.89 -7.32
N MET A 173 8.43 4.55 -7.09
CA MET A 173 7.63 3.76 -8.02
C MET A 173 7.35 4.54 -9.31
N ALA A 174 6.96 5.82 -9.21
CA ALA A 174 6.72 6.67 -10.37
C ALA A 174 7.98 6.83 -11.22
N ASP A 175 9.14 7.03 -10.58
CA ASP A 175 10.43 7.13 -11.28
C ASP A 175 10.84 5.83 -11.95
N ALA A 176 10.63 4.68 -11.28
CA ALA A 176 10.98 3.36 -11.81
C ALA A 176 10.22 3.01 -13.10
N ILE A 177 8.96 3.47 -13.24
CA ILE A 177 8.14 3.23 -14.44
C ILE A 177 8.29 4.33 -15.51
N GLY A 178 9.16 5.33 -15.29
CA GLY A 178 9.40 6.43 -16.23
C GLY A 178 8.36 7.56 -16.17
N GLY A 179 7.54 7.60 -15.12
CA GLY A 179 6.47 8.57 -14.92
C GLY A 179 5.10 8.10 -15.44
N VAL A 180 4.04 8.76 -14.97
CA VAL A 180 2.65 8.44 -15.34
C VAL A 180 2.05 9.58 -16.15
N PRO A 181 1.44 9.32 -17.33
CA PRO A 181 0.75 10.36 -18.08
C PRO A 181 -0.53 10.77 -17.35
N VAL A 182 -0.62 12.05 -17.00
CA VAL A 182 -1.80 12.67 -16.40
C VAL A 182 -2.30 13.76 -17.33
N CYS A 183 -3.59 13.68 -17.70
CA CYS A 183 -4.24 14.68 -18.54
C CYS A 183 -5.16 15.56 -17.68
N VAL A 184 -4.93 16.86 -17.75
CA VAL A 184 -5.72 17.86 -17.01
C VAL A 184 -6.39 18.81 -18.00
N ASP A 185 -7.66 19.14 -17.74
CA ASP A 185 -8.51 19.94 -18.62
C ASP A 185 -8.32 21.46 -18.44
N ALA A 186 -7.67 21.84 -17.33
CA ALA A 186 -7.30 23.20 -16.97
C ALA A 186 -5.91 23.24 -16.31
N ASN A 187 -5.33 24.44 -16.22
CA ASN A 187 -4.10 24.64 -15.47
C ASN A 187 -4.36 24.35 -13.98
N ILE A 188 -3.47 23.58 -13.36
CA ILE A 188 -3.52 23.26 -11.94
C ILE A 188 -2.38 23.96 -11.22
N ASN A 189 -2.71 24.60 -10.10
CA ASN A 189 -1.75 25.14 -9.17
C ASN A 189 -2.21 24.81 -7.75
N SER A 190 -1.66 23.76 -7.16
CA SER A 190 -1.97 23.32 -5.79
C SER A 190 -1.20 24.18 -4.78
N ARG A 191 -1.60 25.45 -4.70
CA ARG A 191 -1.11 26.38 -3.68
C ARG A 191 -2.18 27.44 -3.36
N GLY A 192 -2.72 27.36 -2.15
CA GLY A 192 -3.68 28.29 -1.59
C GLY A 192 -3.08 29.65 -1.27
N ARG A 193 -3.96 30.62 -1.00
CA ARG A 193 -3.59 32.00 -0.64
C ARG A 193 -2.84 32.09 0.69
N ASP A 194 -3.07 31.11 1.56
CA ASP A 194 -2.36 30.92 2.84
C ASP A 194 -0.98 30.25 2.67
N GLY A 195 -0.57 30.00 1.43
CA GLY A 195 0.71 29.38 1.09
C GLY A 195 0.74 27.86 1.25
N LYS A 196 -0.37 27.22 1.62
CA LYS A 196 -0.50 25.76 1.78
C LYS A 196 -0.88 25.08 0.47
N GLY A 197 -0.69 23.77 0.39
CA GLY A 197 -0.95 22.96 -0.80
C GLY A 197 0.24 22.05 -1.11
N SER A 198 0.09 21.17 -2.11
CA SER A 198 1.17 20.26 -2.48
C SER A 198 2.29 20.93 -3.26
N GLY A 199 2.04 22.13 -3.82
CA GLY A 199 2.99 22.84 -4.68
C GLY A 199 2.96 22.37 -6.13
N LEU A 200 2.07 21.44 -6.48
CA LEU A 200 1.87 20.96 -7.84
C LEU A 200 1.56 22.13 -8.79
N LYS A 201 2.24 22.16 -9.92
CA LYS A 201 1.90 23.03 -11.05
C LYS A 201 1.85 22.21 -12.33
N LEU A 202 0.72 22.22 -13.00
CA LEU A 202 0.51 21.60 -14.30
C LEU A 202 -0.20 22.58 -15.24
N GLU A 203 0.21 22.60 -16.49
CA GLU A 203 -0.55 23.27 -17.54
C GLU A 203 -1.62 22.31 -18.09
N LYS A 204 -2.68 22.88 -18.67
CA LYS A 204 -3.68 22.12 -19.40
C LYS A 204 -3.01 21.21 -20.43
N GLY A 205 -3.44 19.95 -20.48
CA GLY A 205 -2.91 18.95 -21.39
C GLY A 205 -2.35 17.74 -20.65
N THR A 206 -1.55 16.93 -21.36
CA THR A 206 -0.93 15.73 -20.80
C THR A 206 0.49 16.02 -20.32
N THR A 207 0.75 15.72 -19.06
CA THR A 207 2.08 15.80 -18.45
C THR A 207 2.44 14.45 -17.85
N TYR A 208 3.68 13.99 -18.06
CA TYR A 208 4.20 12.82 -17.36
C TYR A 208 4.66 13.24 -15.97
N VAL A 209 3.91 12.85 -14.94
CA VAL A 209 4.26 13.14 -13.55
C VAL A 209 5.25 12.08 -13.05
N LYS A 210 6.36 12.54 -12.47
CA LYS A 210 7.43 11.72 -11.91
C LYS A 210 8.06 12.39 -10.69
N GLY A 211 8.90 11.68 -9.95
CA GLY A 211 9.59 12.22 -8.80
C GLY A 211 8.64 12.82 -7.76
N GLU A 212 9.05 13.94 -7.19
CA GLU A 212 8.22 14.70 -6.25
C GLU A 212 6.89 15.18 -6.87
N GLN A 213 6.86 15.47 -8.18
CA GLN A 213 5.63 15.92 -8.85
C GLN A 213 4.53 14.83 -8.82
N ALA A 214 4.91 13.55 -8.87
CA ALA A 214 3.95 12.45 -8.72
C ALA A 214 3.34 12.42 -7.31
N LEU A 215 4.14 12.68 -6.27
CA LEU A 215 3.63 12.82 -4.90
C LEU A 215 2.74 14.07 -4.76
N GLN A 216 3.13 15.18 -5.37
CA GLN A 216 2.35 16.42 -5.36
C GLN A 216 1.01 16.27 -6.09
N TRP A 217 0.94 15.41 -7.11
CA TRP A 217 -0.30 15.07 -7.81
C TRP A 217 -1.32 14.36 -6.91
N LEU A 218 -0.85 13.52 -5.99
CA LEU A 218 -1.71 12.74 -5.09
C LEU A 218 -2.14 13.48 -3.81
N ARG A 219 -1.72 14.74 -3.63
CA ARG A 219 -1.94 15.55 -2.41
C ARG A 219 -2.55 16.91 -2.71
#